data_AF-A0A2N0D2V5-F1
#
_entry.id   AF-A0A2N0D2V5-F1
#
_cell.length_a   1.000
_cell.length_b   1.000
_cell.length_c   1.000
_cell.angle_alpha   90.00
_cell.angle_beta   90.00
_cell.angle_gamma   90.00
#
_symmetry.space_group_name_H-M   'P 1'
#
loop_
_entity.id
_entity.type
_entity.pdbx_description
1 polymer ?
#
loop_
_entity_poly.entity_id
_entity_poly.type
_entity_poly.pdbx_seq_one_letter_code
_entity_poly.pdbx_strand_id
1 'polypeptide(L)'
;MTKLPTGRPIVPFTPTVDPQGDPTCCFCCGMRAVALGVSPQPKGDPQYLCKRCIVAIDDYKRIRRLDEFELRALDAGVEAIGEWIQERGLWGVALDDYDELDRRMLAKAAWEGCARGLRESLKGAPFCCAS
;
A
#
# COMPACT_ATOMS: atom_id res chain seq x y z
N MET A 1 -13.70 -35.56 -8.95
CA MET A 1 -13.20 -34.40 -8.19
C MET A 1 -11.69 -34.48 -8.12
N THR A 2 -10.99 -33.76 -9.00
CA THR A 2 -9.52 -33.72 -9.02
C THR A 2 -9.08 -32.91 -7.81
N LYS A 3 -8.35 -33.54 -6.87
CA LYS A 3 -7.85 -32.87 -5.67
C LYS A 3 -6.92 -31.72 -6.09
N LEU A 4 -7.23 -30.50 -5.68
CA LEU A 4 -6.34 -29.35 -5.82
C LEU A 4 -5.08 -29.62 -4.97
N PRO A 5 -3.87 -29.35 -5.49
CA PRO A 5 -2.64 -29.65 -4.79
C PRO A 5 -2.54 -28.79 -3.53
N THR A 6 -2.48 -29.44 -2.36
CA THR A 6 -2.26 -28.85 -1.03
C THR A 6 -0.80 -28.46 -0.80
N GLY A 7 -0.14 -27.96 -1.84
CA GLY A 7 1.17 -27.33 -1.77
C GLY A 7 1.00 -25.82 -1.75
N ARG A 8 2.03 -25.08 -1.31
CA ARG A 8 2.07 -23.61 -1.37
C ARG A 8 1.51 -23.14 -2.73
N PRO A 9 0.76 -22.02 -2.76
CA PRO A 9 0.22 -21.49 -4.00
C PRO A 9 1.27 -21.54 -5.12
N ILE A 10 0.87 -21.81 -6.37
CA ILE A 10 1.71 -21.61 -7.57
C ILE A 10 1.93 -20.09 -7.80
N VAL A 11 2.24 -19.38 -6.73
CA VAL A 11 2.80 -18.03 -6.72
C VAL A 11 3.93 -18.04 -5.68
N PRO A 12 5.12 -17.58 -6.07
CA PRO A 12 5.37 -16.78 -7.27
C PRO A 12 5.69 -17.65 -8.49
N PHE A 13 5.17 -17.26 -9.66
CA PHE A 13 5.77 -17.66 -10.93
C PHE A 13 7.19 -17.13 -10.90
N THR A 14 8.17 -18.00 -10.68
CA THR A 14 9.57 -17.59 -10.74
C THR A 14 9.82 -17.11 -12.17
N PRO A 15 10.13 -15.83 -12.37
CA PRO A 15 10.35 -15.30 -13.70
C PRO A 15 11.57 -16.00 -14.28
N THR A 16 11.33 -16.78 -15.31
CA THR A 16 12.36 -17.45 -16.07
C THR A 16 12.93 -16.45 -17.07
N VAL A 17 14.25 -16.36 -17.17
CA VAL A 17 14.90 -15.76 -18.34
C VAL A 17 15.12 -16.85 -19.38
N ASP A 18 15.09 -16.49 -20.65
CA ASP A 18 15.50 -17.40 -21.71
C ASP A 18 17.05 -17.50 -21.76
N PRO A 19 17.62 -18.37 -22.62
CA PRO A 19 19.07 -18.51 -22.76
C PRO A 19 19.82 -17.22 -23.15
N GLN A 20 19.12 -16.23 -23.69
CA GLN A 20 19.63 -14.93 -24.11
C GLN A 20 19.49 -13.86 -23.01
N GLY A 21 18.84 -14.20 -21.89
CA GLY A 21 18.60 -13.30 -20.78
C GLY A 21 17.29 -12.51 -20.90
N ASP A 22 16.45 -12.77 -21.90
CA ASP A 22 15.17 -12.10 -22.07
C ASP A 22 14.13 -12.65 -21.08
N PRO A 23 13.27 -11.80 -20.52
CA PRO A 23 12.28 -12.23 -19.55
C PRO A 23 11.15 -13.00 -20.23
N THR A 24 10.83 -14.17 -19.70
CA THR A 24 9.80 -15.04 -20.29
C THR A 24 8.47 -14.99 -19.54
N CYS A 25 8.50 -14.80 -18.22
CA CYS A 25 7.32 -14.94 -17.37
C CYS A 25 7.12 -13.77 -16.40
N CYS A 26 5.88 -13.27 -16.32
CA CYS A 26 5.47 -12.20 -15.43
C CYS A 26 5.29 -12.69 -14.00
N PHE A 27 5.94 -12.03 -13.05
CA PHE A 27 5.84 -12.36 -11.63
C PHE A 27 4.40 -12.30 -11.08
N CYS A 28 3.58 -11.37 -11.60
CA CYS A 28 2.22 -11.13 -11.11
C CYS A 28 1.18 -12.11 -11.67
N CYS A 29 1.22 -12.41 -12.97
CA CYS A 29 0.15 -13.18 -13.64
C CYS A 29 0.63 -14.36 -14.50
N GLY A 30 1.94 -14.63 -14.56
CA GLY A 30 2.49 -15.74 -15.33
C GLY A 30 2.50 -15.56 -16.86
N MET A 31 1.98 -14.44 -17.38
CA MET A 31 1.99 -14.12 -18.81
C MET A 31 3.38 -13.67 -19.30
N ARG A 32 3.59 -13.58 -20.62
CA ARG A 32 4.88 -13.12 -21.19
C ARG A 32 5.31 -11.77 -20.60
N ALA A 33 6.46 -11.77 -19.95
CA ALA A 33 7.08 -10.57 -19.41
C ALA A 33 7.74 -9.71 -20.49
N VAL A 34 7.96 -8.44 -20.17
CA VAL A 34 8.81 -7.52 -20.91
C VAL A 34 9.93 -7.05 -19.97
N ALA A 35 11.05 -6.53 -20.50
CA ALA A 35 12.32 -6.24 -19.80
C ALA A 35 12.27 -5.33 -18.55
N LEU A 36 11.09 -4.96 -18.05
CA LEU A 36 10.88 -4.13 -16.86
C LEU A 36 10.64 -5.01 -15.62
N GLY A 37 11.57 -4.97 -14.67
CA GLY A 37 11.46 -5.59 -13.33
C GLY A 37 11.16 -4.55 -12.24
N VAL A 38 10.58 -4.98 -11.13
CA VAL A 38 10.20 -4.12 -10.00
C VAL A 38 10.93 -4.43 -8.70
N SER A 39 11.86 -5.40 -8.72
CA SER A 39 12.59 -5.79 -7.53
C SER A 39 13.54 -4.68 -7.03
N PRO A 40 13.48 -4.30 -5.74
CA PRO A 40 14.37 -3.31 -5.16
C PRO A 40 15.79 -3.86 -4.92
N GLN A 41 15.98 -5.18 -5.00
CA GLN A 41 17.27 -5.82 -4.78
C GLN A 41 17.99 -6.06 -6.12
N PRO A 42 19.15 -5.41 -6.38
CA PRO A 42 19.87 -5.54 -7.65
C PRO A 42 20.51 -6.91 -7.88
N LYS A 43 20.68 -7.72 -6.83
CA LYS A 43 21.23 -9.09 -6.89
C LYS A 43 20.15 -10.18 -6.77
N GLY A 44 18.88 -9.80 -6.63
CA GLY A 44 17.77 -10.72 -6.48
C GLY A 44 17.04 -10.98 -7.79
N ASP A 45 15.97 -11.78 -7.72
CA ASP A 45 15.01 -11.93 -8.81
C ASP A 45 14.52 -10.53 -9.24
N PRO A 46 14.68 -10.14 -10.53
CA PRO A 46 14.20 -8.85 -11.05
C PRO A 46 12.69 -8.66 -10.96
N GLN A 47 11.90 -9.73 -10.84
CA GLN A 47 10.43 -9.71 -10.83
C GLN A 47 9.86 -9.01 -12.06
N TYR A 48 10.19 -9.54 -13.25
CA TYR A 48 9.73 -8.97 -14.51
C TYR A 48 8.20 -8.97 -14.63
N LEU A 49 7.66 -7.93 -15.26
CA LEU A 49 6.22 -7.76 -15.44
C LEU A 49 5.83 -7.78 -16.92
N CYS A 50 4.60 -8.21 -17.21
CA CYS A 50 4.01 -8.09 -18.54
C CYS A 50 3.44 -6.67 -18.74
N LYS A 51 3.25 -6.26 -20.00
CA LYS A 51 2.67 -4.95 -20.37
C LYS A 51 1.36 -4.65 -19.62
N ARG A 52 0.52 -5.66 -19.42
CA ARG A 52 -0.77 -5.52 -18.74
C ARG A 52 -0.61 -5.22 -17.25
N CYS A 53 0.25 -5.98 -16.56
CA CYS A 53 0.50 -5.77 -15.13
C CYS A 53 1.22 -4.44 -14.86
N ILE A 54 2.09 -3.98 -15.77
CA ILE A 54 2.73 -2.67 -15.68
C ILE A 54 1.67 -1.56 -15.67
N VAL A 55 0.75 -1.58 -16.63
CA VAL A 55 -0.36 -0.60 -16.70
C VAL A 55 -1.27 -0.71 -15.48
N ALA A 56 -1.62 -1.93 -15.05
CA ALA A 56 -2.46 -2.12 -13.88
C ALA A 56 -1.83 -1.58 -12.59
N ILE A 57 -0.51 -1.74 -12.40
CA ILE A 57 0.21 -1.16 -11.26
C ILE A 57 0.30 0.36 -11.36
N ASP A 58 0.52 0.90 -12.57
CA ASP A 58 0.53 2.35 -12.78
C ASP A 58 -0.84 2.97 -12.49
N ASP A 59 -1.92 2.30 -12.90
CA ASP A 59 -3.29 2.70 -12.58
C ASP A 59 -3.59 2.54 -11.09
N TYR A 60 -3.03 1.53 -10.40
CA TYR A 60 -3.13 1.39 -8.94
C TYR A 60 -2.48 2.58 -8.21
N LYS A 61 -1.37 3.13 -8.75
CA LYS A 61 -0.76 4.37 -8.22
C LYS A 61 -1.62 5.62 -8.48
N ARG A 62 -2.56 5.55 -9.44
CA ARG A 62 -3.50 6.64 -9.78
C ARG A 62 -4.82 6.55 -9.02
N ILE A 63 -5.15 5.38 -8.43
CA ILE A 63 -6.24 5.28 -7.45
C ILE A 63 -5.88 6.26 -6.31
N ARG A 64 -6.73 7.27 -6.12
CA ARG A 64 -6.47 8.41 -5.25
C ARG A 64 -6.18 7.97 -3.81
N ARG A 65 -5.53 8.88 -3.07
CA ARG A 65 -4.98 8.74 -1.71
C ARG A 65 -5.86 8.04 -0.66
N LEU A 66 -7.18 7.96 -0.86
CA LEU A 66 -8.13 7.25 0.02
C LEU A 66 -9.32 6.72 -0.81
N ASP A 67 -9.73 5.47 -0.59
CA ASP A 67 -10.95 4.85 -1.15
C ASP A 67 -12.24 5.29 -0.42
N GLU A 68 -13.41 4.84 -0.87
CA GLU A 68 -14.70 5.24 -0.28
C GLU A 68 -14.83 4.84 1.21
N PHE A 69 -14.29 3.70 1.61
CA PHE A 69 -14.30 3.27 3.01
C PHE A 69 -13.32 4.09 3.85
N GLU A 70 -12.18 4.43 3.28
CA GLU A 70 -11.17 5.28 3.91
C GLU A 70 -11.66 6.74 4.06
N LEU A 71 -12.50 7.23 3.14
CA LEU A 71 -13.20 8.50 3.31
C LEU A 71 -14.20 8.48 4.46
N ARG A 72 -14.98 7.40 4.62
CA ARG A 72 -15.87 7.23 5.78
C ARG A 72 -15.09 7.11 7.09
N ALA A 73 -13.91 6.49 7.05
CA ALA A 73 -13.01 6.44 8.19
C ALA A 73 -12.48 7.82 8.59
N LEU A 74 -12.30 8.75 7.64
CA LEU A 74 -11.96 10.14 7.97
C LEU A 74 -13.09 10.85 8.72
N ASP A 75 -14.34 10.63 8.34
CA ASP A 75 -15.49 11.23 9.04
C ASP A 75 -15.53 10.77 10.50
N ALA A 76 -15.37 9.47 10.75
CA ALA A 76 -15.25 8.93 12.12
C ALA A 76 -14.02 9.50 12.87
N GLY A 77 -12.92 9.76 12.16
CA GLY A 77 -11.74 10.41 12.73
C GLY A 77 -12.02 11.86 13.17
N VAL A 78 -12.82 12.61 12.43
CA VAL A 78 -13.25 13.97 12.80
C VAL A 78 -14.10 13.94 14.06
N GLU A 79 -15.06 13.00 14.14
CA GLU A 79 -15.93 12.83 15.32
C GLU A 79 -15.10 12.53 16.57
N ALA A 80 -14.19 11.56 16.50
CA ALA A 80 -13.34 11.19 17.64
C ALA A 80 -12.44 12.34 18.13
N ILE A 81 -11.91 13.17 17.22
CA ILE A 81 -11.14 14.36 17.59
C ILE A 81 -12.05 15.38 18.29
N GLY A 82 -13.27 15.57 17.79
CA GLY A 82 -14.27 16.46 18.40
C GLY A 82 -14.63 16.06 19.83
N GLU A 83 -14.91 14.78 20.05
CA GLU A 83 -15.18 14.22 21.38
C GLU A 83 -14.00 14.47 22.35
N TRP A 84 -12.77 14.21 21.89
CA TRP A 84 -11.57 14.42 22.71
C TRP A 84 -11.35 15.88 23.10
N ILE A 85 -11.62 16.82 22.19
CA ILE A 85 -11.51 18.28 22.44
C ILE A 85 -12.54 18.72 23.48
N GLN A 86 -13.77 18.21 23.39
CA GLN A 86 -14.85 18.50 24.34
C GLN A 86 -14.53 17.95 25.73
N GLU A 87 -14.10 16.68 25.84
CA GLU A 87 -13.70 16.07 27.12
C GLU A 87 -12.59 16.85 27.84
N ARG A 88 -11.66 17.42 27.08
CA ARG A 88 -10.53 18.19 27.62
C ARG A 88 -10.85 19.66 27.91
N GLY A 89 -12.04 20.14 27.55
CA GLY A 89 -12.45 21.53 27.73
C GLY A 89 -11.55 22.51 26.97
N LEU A 90 -11.12 22.14 25.76
CA LEU A 90 -10.29 23.00 24.90
C LEU A 90 -11.17 23.96 24.10
N TRP A 91 -11.83 24.89 24.80
CA TRP A 91 -12.89 25.78 24.28
C TRP A 91 -12.47 26.82 23.21
N GLY A 92 -11.23 26.76 22.71
CA GLY A 92 -10.72 27.62 21.62
C GLY A 92 -10.12 26.83 20.44
N VAL A 93 -10.30 25.51 20.43
CA VAL A 93 -9.87 24.60 19.36
C VAL A 93 -11.10 23.87 18.84
N ALA A 94 -12.24 24.56 18.73
CA ALA A 94 -13.46 23.91 18.28
C ALA A 94 -13.29 23.53 16.81
N LEU A 95 -13.45 22.24 16.51
CA LEU A 95 -13.53 21.77 15.12
C LEU A 95 -14.65 22.50 14.36
N ASP A 96 -15.65 23.01 15.08
CA ASP A 96 -16.77 23.77 14.55
C ASP A 96 -16.38 25.08 13.85
N ASP A 97 -15.22 25.64 14.16
CA ASP A 97 -14.69 26.85 13.53
C ASP A 97 -14.01 26.57 12.17
N TYR A 98 -13.77 25.30 11.84
CA TYR A 98 -13.17 24.88 10.57
C TYR A 98 -14.26 24.48 9.56
N ASP A 99 -13.99 24.68 8.28
CA ASP A 99 -14.86 24.14 7.23
C ASP A 99 -14.76 22.61 7.16
N GLU A 100 -15.72 21.98 6.48
CA GLU A 100 -15.81 20.52 6.41
C GLU A 100 -14.57 19.87 5.76
N LEU A 101 -13.95 20.56 4.80
CA LEU A 101 -12.74 20.08 4.14
C LEU A 101 -11.56 20.11 5.11
N ASP A 102 -11.38 21.20 5.84
CA ASP A 102 -10.28 21.41 6.79
C ASP A 102 -10.36 20.43 7.96
N ARG A 103 -11.56 20.14 8.48
CA ARG A 103 -11.75 19.10 9.50
C ARG A 103 -11.28 17.72 9.01
N ARG A 104 -11.67 17.34 7.79
CA ARG A 104 -11.22 16.08 7.17
C ARG A 104 -9.72 16.09 6.89
N MET A 105 -9.14 17.22 6.49
CA MET A 105 -7.71 17.35 6.26
C MET A 105 -6.90 17.27 7.57
N LEU A 106 -7.44 17.76 8.68
CA LEU A 106 -6.83 17.58 10.01
C LEU A 106 -6.77 16.10 10.39
N ALA A 107 -7.90 15.38 10.32
CA ALA A 107 -7.96 13.95 10.63
C ALA A 107 -7.03 13.14 9.71
N LYS A 108 -7.02 13.47 8.40
CA LYS A 108 -6.13 12.85 7.42
C LYS A 108 -4.65 13.10 7.74
N ALA A 109 -4.28 14.33 8.11
CA ALA A 109 -2.91 14.68 8.44
C ALA A 109 -2.42 13.92 9.70
N ALA A 110 -3.27 13.79 10.71
CA ALA A 110 -2.98 13.01 11.90
C ALA A 110 -2.76 11.52 11.56
N TRP A 111 -3.69 10.93 10.78
CA TRP A 111 -3.59 9.53 10.36
C TRP A 111 -2.34 9.26 9.51
N GLU A 112 -2.07 10.07 8.48
CA GLU A 112 -0.87 9.94 7.65
C GLU A 112 0.42 10.11 8.47
N GLY A 113 0.41 11.00 9.47
CA GLY A 113 1.49 11.18 10.42
C GLY A 113 1.78 9.91 11.23
N CYS A 114 0.75 9.31 11.83
CA CYS A 114 0.86 8.04 12.56
C CYS A 114 1.35 6.90 11.67
N ALA A 115 0.77 6.75 10.46
CA ALA A 115 1.16 5.71 9.52
C ALA A 115 2.62 5.86 9.06
N ARG A 116 3.10 7.09 8.83
CA ARG A 116 4.50 7.35 8.51
C ARG A 116 5.43 7.05 9.68
N GLY A 117 5.08 7.48 10.89
CA GLY A 117 5.85 7.19 12.10
C GLY A 117 5.98 5.69 12.36
N LEU A 118 4.88 4.94 12.22
CA LEU A 118 4.88 3.48 12.32
C LEU A 118 5.85 2.83 11.33
N ARG A 119 5.80 3.22 10.05
CA ARG A 119 6.73 2.69 9.03
C ARG A 119 8.19 2.97 9.38
N GLU A 120 8.48 4.13 9.96
CA GLU A 120 9.84 4.46 10.40
C GLU A 120 10.28 3.61 11.58
N SER A 121 9.42 3.48 12.61
CA SER A 121 9.70 2.64 13.78
C SER A 121 9.90 1.18 13.42
N LEU A 122 9.15 0.66 12.44
CA LEU A 122 9.29 -0.70 11.95
C LEU A 122 10.65 -0.99 11.31
N LYS A 123 11.37 0.01 10.78
CA LYS A 123 12.74 -0.19 10.27
C LYS A 123 13.72 -0.66 11.34
N GLY A 124 13.49 -0.28 12.60
CA GLY A 124 14.28 -0.73 13.74
C GLY A 124 13.78 -2.04 14.36
N ALA A 125 12.69 -2.61 13.84
CA ALA A 125 12.09 -3.80 14.43
C ALA A 125 12.91 -5.07 14.10
N PRO A 126 13.01 -6.02 15.04
CA PRO A 126 13.86 -7.21 14.88
C PRO A 126 13.43 -8.12 13.71
N PHE A 127 12.18 -8.02 13.25
CA PHE A 127 11.66 -8.77 12.10
C PHE A 127 11.87 -8.07 10.75
N CYS A 128 12.30 -6.81 10.73
CA CYS A 128 12.58 -6.08 9.48
C CYS A 128 14.05 -6.12 9.06
N CYS A 129 14.96 -6.58 9.94
CA CYS A 129 16.40 -6.72 9.67
C CYS A 129 16.84 -8.18 9.39
N ALA A 130 15.91 -9.11 9.15
CA ALA A 130 16.20 -10.52 8.90
C ALA A 130 16.11 -10.85 7.40
N SER A 131 17.00 -10.31 6.58
CA SER A 131 17.40 -10.85 5.26
C SER A 131 18.55 -10.06 4.67
#